data_AF-A0A1W5C942-F1
#
_entry.id   AF-A0A1W5C942-F1
#
_cell.length_a   1.000
_cell.length_b   1.000
_cell.length_c   1.000
_cell.angle_alpha   90.00
_cell.angle_beta   90.00
_cell.angle_gamma   90.00
#
_symmetry.space_group_name_H-M   'P 1'
#
loop_
_entity.id
_entity.type
_entity.pdbx_description
1 polymer ?
#
loop_
_entity_poly.entity_id
_entity_poly.type
_entity_poly.pdbx_seq_one_letter_code
_entity_poly.pdbx_strand_id
1 'polypeptide(L)'
;MSKRLSNKKCDVTKLFDTLWKEAKQHRVAILIQNQPDKDKLAELIKRKTDDFLRTFPFRDRLKLQPDTKDNAKALAARNRGNELFVPMQGKYLESLQHYNESIAYSEPGSEARALAYGNRSVVCLKLGLSQECLENIRLARASNYPARLMNKLNKREQDVKRCIENDAQIIPRRVTHTPG
;
A
#
# COMPACT_ATOMS: atom_id res chain seq x y z
N MET A 1 8.30 -21.66 6.77
CA MET A 1 8.49 -21.99 5.34
C MET A 1 7.24 -21.60 4.56
N SER A 2 7.31 -20.53 3.77
CA SER A 2 6.19 -20.04 2.97
C SER A 2 5.93 -21.00 1.81
N LYS A 3 4.85 -21.79 1.90
CA LYS A 3 4.35 -22.53 0.73
C LYS A 3 3.90 -21.49 -0.30
N ARG A 4 4.73 -21.28 -1.33
CA ARG A 4 4.33 -20.59 -2.55
C ARG A 4 2.99 -21.18 -2.99
N LEU A 5 1.98 -20.32 -3.13
CA LEU A 5 0.72 -20.65 -3.79
C LEU A 5 1.02 -20.94 -5.27
N SER A 6 1.56 -22.13 -5.59
CA SER A 6 1.67 -22.60 -6.97
C SER A 6 0.31 -23.17 -7.39
N ASN A 7 -0.70 -22.31 -7.49
CA ASN A 7 -1.97 -22.73 -8.03
C ASN A 7 -1.84 -22.76 -9.55
N LYS A 8 -1.57 -23.95 -10.12
CA LYS A 8 -1.37 -24.20 -11.57
C LYS A 8 -2.58 -23.85 -12.47
N LYS A 9 -3.63 -23.23 -11.93
CA LYS A 9 -4.89 -22.93 -12.64
C LYS A 9 -4.91 -21.55 -13.32
N CYS A 10 -4.05 -20.62 -12.90
CA CYS A 10 -3.88 -19.33 -13.56
C CYS A 10 -2.52 -18.75 -13.17
N ASP A 11 -1.53 -18.87 -14.05
CA ASP A 11 -0.23 -18.23 -13.86
C ASP A 11 -0.39 -16.74 -14.18
N VAL A 12 -0.73 -15.96 -13.16
CA VAL A 12 -1.01 -14.53 -13.27
C VAL A 12 0.19 -13.78 -13.85
N THR A 13 1.40 -14.24 -13.55
CA THR A 13 2.64 -13.67 -14.10
C THR A 13 2.73 -13.93 -15.59
N LYS A 14 2.53 -15.17 -16.06
CA LYS A 14 2.47 -15.45 -17.50
C LYS A 14 1.35 -14.70 -18.20
N LEU A 15 0.17 -14.62 -17.59
CA LEU A 15 -0.95 -13.87 -18.15
C LEU A 15 -0.58 -12.38 -18.30
N PHE A 16 0.02 -11.78 -17.27
CA PHE A 16 0.50 -10.41 -17.32
C PHE A 16 1.58 -10.22 -18.38
N ASP A 17 2.57 -11.13 -18.46
CA ASP A 17 3.65 -11.06 -19.43
C ASP A 17 3.14 -11.16 -20.87
N THR A 18 2.22 -12.08 -21.13
CA THR A 18 1.56 -12.23 -22.43
C THR A 18 0.77 -10.97 -22.77
N LEU A 19 -0.06 -10.46 -21.85
CA LEU A 19 -0.81 -9.22 -22.06
C LEU A 19 0.11 -8.02 -22.30
N TRP A 20 1.21 -7.91 -21.56
CA TRP A 20 2.18 -6.84 -21.70
C TRP A 20 2.87 -6.88 -23.07
N LYS A 21 3.30 -8.07 -23.50
CA LYS A 21 3.93 -8.32 -24.80
C LYS A 21 2.98 -8.03 -25.96
N GLU A 22 1.79 -8.61 -25.93
CA GLU A 22 0.83 -8.51 -27.05
C GLU A 22 0.22 -7.12 -27.17
N ALA A 23 -0.02 -6.42 -26.06
CA ALA A 23 -0.81 -5.19 -26.10
C ALA A 23 -0.02 -3.89 -25.91
N LYS A 24 1.17 -3.91 -25.28
CA LYS A 24 1.81 -2.69 -24.78
C LYS A 24 3.28 -2.51 -25.10
N GLN A 25 4.08 -3.57 -25.23
CA GLN A 25 5.53 -3.44 -25.34
C GLN A 25 5.97 -2.47 -26.46
N HIS A 26 5.41 -2.61 -27.66
CA HIS A 26 5.82 -1.79 -28.78
C HIS A 26 5.36 -0.32 -28.65
N ARG A 27 4.12 -0.11 -28.20
CA ARG A 27 3.55 1.24 -28.01
C ARG A 27 4.23 1.99 -26.88
N VAL A 28 4.55 1.33 -25.77
CA VAL A 28 5.27 1.94 -24.64
C VAL A 28 6.72 2.23 -25.02
N ALA A 29 7.40 1.34 -25.77
CA ALA A 29 8.76 1.58 -26.25
C ALA A 29 8.86 2.81 -27.16
N ILE A 30 7.92 2.97 -28.10
CA ILE A 30 7.86 4.16 -28.99
C ILE A 30 7.61 5.44 -28.18
N LEU A 31 6.79 5.37 -27.13
CA LEU A 31 6.51 6.52 -26.26
C LEU A 31 7.73 6.93 -25.43
N ILE A 32 8.49 5.96 -24.92
CA ILE A 32 9.73 6.19 -24.16
C ILE A 32 10.80 6.86 -25.04
N GLN A 33 10.93 6.44 -26.30
CA GLN A 33 11.92 7.00 -27.23
C GLN A 33 11.64 8.46 -27.63
N ASN A 34 10.38 8.91 -27.55
CA ASN A 34 9.95 10.21 -28.05
C ASN A 34 9.60 11.24 -26.94
N GLN A 35 9.82 10.91 -25.65
CA GLN A 35 9.49 11.81 -24.53
C GLN A 35 10.63 11.87 -23.50
N PRO A 36 11.44 12.96 -23.48
CA PRO A 36 12.55 13.11 -22.54
C PRO A 36 12.10 13.52 -21.12
N ASP A 37 10.86 13.99 -20.96
CA ASP A 37 10.27 14.43 -19.69
C ASP A 37 9.63 13.24 -18.96
N LYS A 38 10.15 12.93 -17.75
CA LYS A 38 9.76 11.77 -16.95
C LYS A 38 8.33 11.86 -16.41
N ASP A 39 7.86 13.07 -16.06
CA ASP A 39 6.53 13.25 -15.48
C ASP A 39 5.45 13.12 -16.56
N LYS A 40 5.71 13.68 -17.74
CA LYS A 40 4.86 13.47 -18.93
C LYS A 40 4.85 12.01 -19.37
N LEU A 41 6.00 11.33 -19.30
CA LEU A 41 6.10 9.91 -19.60
C LEU A 41 5.25 9.06 -18.64
N ALA A 42 5.30 9.35 -17.34
CA ALA A 42 4.51 8.63 -16.34
C ALA A 42 2.99 8.79 -16.58
N GLU A 43 2.53 10.00 -16.83
CA GLU A 43 1.11 10.26 -17.11
C GLU A 43 0.66 9.57 -18.40
N LEU A 44 1.51 9.53 -19.43
CA LEU A 44 1.21 8.89 -20.70
C LEU A 44 1.13 7.36 -20.56
N ILE A 45 2.06 6.75 -19.81
CA ILE A 45 2.04 5.31 -19.49
C ILE A 45 0.76 4.97 -18.72
N LYS A 46 0.40 5.80 -17.73
CA LYS A 46 -0.82 5.65 -16.94
C LYS A 46 -2.06 5.71 -17.82
N ARG A 47 -2.19 6.74 -18.67
CA ARG A 47 -3.33 6.91 -19.59
C ARG A 47 -3.49 5.73 -20.53
N LYS A 48 -2.42 5.35 -21.23
CA LYS A 48 -2.44 4.17 -22.14
C LYS A 48 -2.75 2.89 -21.39
N THR A 49 -2.34 2.82 -20.13
CA THR A 49 -2.62 1.66 -19.29
C THR A 49 -4.08 1.59 -18.89
N ASP A 50 -4.66 2.72 -18.50
CA ASP A 50 -6.07 2.82 -18.15
C ASP A 50 -6.96 2.53 -19.37
N ASP A 51 -6.67 3.12 -20.53
CA ASP A 51 -7.40 2.86 -21.79
C ASP A 51 -7.44 1.35 -22.11
N PHE A 52 -6.29 0.69 -21.98
CA PHE A 52 -6.17 -0.75 -22.22
C PHE A 52 -6.95 -1.60 -21.22
N LEU A 53 -6.88 -1.27 -19.92
CA LEU A 53 -7.59 -2.02 -18.89
C LEU A 53 -9.11 -1.81 -18.99
N ARG A 54 -9.56 -0.65 -19.47
CA ARG A 54 -10.97 -0.33 -19.68
C ARG A 54 -11.56 -0.96 -20.93
N THR A 55 -10.73 -1.35 -21.91
CA THR A 55 -11.22 -1.96 -23.14
C THR A 55 -11.71 -3.39 -22.91
N PHE A 56 -12.87 -3.72 -23.47
CA PHE A 56 -13.32 -5.11 -23.60
C PHE A 56 -12.27 -5.88 -24.41
N PRO A 57 -11.78 -7.06 -23.98
CA PRO A 57 -12.34 -7.96 -22.98
C PRO A 57 -11.65 -7.94 -21.60
N PHE A 58 -10.66 -7.07 -21.35
CA PHE A 58 -9.84 -7.13 -20.14
C PHE A 58 -10.60 -6.70 -18.89
N ARG A 59 -11.45 -5.69 -19.01
CA ARG A 59 -12.36 -5.27 -17.95
C ARG A 59 -13.16 -6.44 -17.40
N ASP A 60 -13.76 -7.24 -18.27
CA ASP A 60 -14.64 -8.34 -17.86
C ASP A 60 -13.84 -9.58 -17.43
N ARG A 61 -12.77 -9.93 -18.16
CA ARG A 61 -11.89 -11.07 -17.82
C ARG A 61 -11.23 -10.91 -16.46
N LEU A 62 -10.80 -9.69 -16.11
CA LEU A 62 -10.17 -9.38 -14.83
C LEU A 62 -11.16 -8.89 -13.77
N LYS A 63 -12.46 -8.82 -14.10
CA LYS A 63 -13.53 -8.31 -13.24
C LYS A 63 -13.22 -6.93 -12.65
N LEU A 64 -12.63 -6.05 -13.47
CA LEU A 64 -12.24 -4.71 -13.05
C LEU A 64 -13.49 -3.88 -12.78
N GLN A 65 -13.57 -3.35 -11.57
CA GLN A 65 -14.62 -2.40 -11.18
C GLN A 65 -14.12 -0.97 -11.40
N PRO A 66 -15.03 -0.02 -11.72
CA PRO A 66 -14.69 1.39 -11.67
C PRO A 66 -14.09 1.73 -10.29
N ASP A 67 -13.02 2.52 -10.27
CA ASP A 67 -12.42 3.00 -9.02
C ASP A 67 -13.25 4.16 -8.44
N THR A 68 -14.51 3.88 -8.13
CA THR A 68 -15.42 4.85 -7.53
C THR A 68 -15.20 4.87 -6.04
N LYS A 69 -14.73 6.01 -5.53
CA LYS A 69 -14.56 6.22 -4.10
C LYS A 69 -15.91 6.42 -3.43
N ASP A 70 -16.02 5.92 -2.20
CA ASP A 70 -17.21 5.90 -1.39
C ASP A 70 -16.80 5.93 0.09
N ASN A 71 -16.89 7.11 0.70
CA ASN A 71 -16.49 7.29 2.08
C ASN A 71 -17.40 6.53 3.07
N ALA A 72 -18.64 6.17 2.69
CA ALA A 72 -19.51 5.36 3.53
C ALA A 72 -19.03 3.90 3.56
N LYS A 73 -18.66 3.34 2.41
CA LYS A 73 -17.99 2.03 2.34
C LYS A 73 -16.64 2.05 3.05
N ALA A 74 -15.87 3.14 2.90
CA ALA A 74 -14.62 3.31 3.60
C ALA A 74 -14.80 3.28 5.12
N LEU A 75 -15.82 3.96 5.63
CA LEU A 75 -16.17 3.96 7.05
C LEU A 75 -16.60 2.56 7.53
N ALA A 76 -17.46 1.88 6.78
CA ALA A 76 -17.91 0.53 7.12
C ALA A 76 -16.73 -0.46 7.20
N ALA A 77 -15.84 -0.45 6.20
CA ALA A 77 -14.63 -1.27 6.21
C ALA A 77 -13.72 -0.92 7.39
N ARG A 78 -13.51 0.37 7.69
CA ARG A 78 -12.71 0.79 8.85
C ARG A 78 -13.30 0.29 10.17
N ASN A 79 -14.61 0.37 10.33
CA ASN A 79 -15.29 -0.09 11.54
C ASN A 79 -15.11 -1.61 11.71
N ARG A 80 -15.24 -2.38 10.62
CA ARG A 80 -14.97 -3.81 10.64
C ARG A 80 -13.51 -4.11 11.02
N GLY A 81 -12.56 -3.34 10.51
CA GLY A 81 -11.16 -3.42 10.92
C GLY A 81 -10.96 -3.15 12.41
N ASN A 82 -11.68 -2.18 12.99
CA ASN A 82 -11.60 -1.87 14.41
C ASN A 82 -12.12 -3.03 15.28
N GLU A 83 -13.23 -3.65 14.89
CA GLU A 83 -13.81 -4.82 15.60
C GLU A 83 -12.84 -6.01 15.64
N LEU A 84 -12.03 -6.16 14.59
CA LEU A 84 -11.04 -7.22 14.46
C LEU A 84 -9.68 -6.84 15.05
N PHE A 85 -9.47 -5.59 15.46
CA PHE A 85 -8.21 -5.16 16.07
C PHE A 85 -8.14 -5.57 17.55
N VAL A 86 -8.00 -6.87 17.79
CA VAL A 86 -7.84 -7.50 19.11
C VAL A 86 -6.42 -8.04 19.29
N PRO A 87 -5.91 -8.22 20.52
CA PRO A 87 -4.53 -8.67 20.78
C PRO A 87 -4.29 -10.16 20.48
N MET A 88 -4.49 -10.54 19.21
CA MET A 88 -4.30 -11.88 18.66
C MET A 88 -3.75 -11.72 17.23
N GLN A 89 -2.56 -12.27 16.94
CA GLN A 89 -1.83 -12.01 15.69
C GLN A 89 -2.63 -12.26 14.40
N GLY A 90 -3.42 -13.33 14.33
CA GLY A 90 -4.27 -13.60 13.16
C GLY A 90 -5.29 -12.49 12.91
N LYS A 91 -5.80 -11.88 13.98
CA LYS A 91 -6.79 -10.81 13.92
C LYS A 91 -6.20 -9.45 13.52
N TYR A 92 -4.91 -9.23 13.77
CA TYR A 92 -4.21 -8.08 13.19
C TYR A 92 -4.16 -8.12 11.67
N LEU A 93 -3.91 -9.30 11.07
CA LEU A 93 -3.90 -9.44 9.62
C LEU A 93 -5.29 -9.25 9.00
N GLU A 94 -6.34 -9.77 9.64
CA GLU A 94 -7.73 -9.51 9.21
C GLU A 94 -8.08 -8.02 9.34
N SER A 95 -7.70 -7.36 10.43
CA SER A 95 -7.92 -5.91 10.59
C SER A 95 -7.21 -5.09 9.50
N LEU A 96 -5.99 -5.50 9.12
CA LEU A 96 -5.19 -4.88 8.07
C LEU A 96 -5.88 -4.94 6.71
N GLN A 97 -6.52 -6.07 6.38
CA GLN A 97 -7.28 -6.23 5.14
C GLN A 97 -8.40 -5.20 5.06
N HIS A 98 -9.19 -5.06 6.12
CA HIS A 98 -10.27 -4.08 6.16
C HIS A 98 -9.80 -2.63 6.18
N TYR A 99 -8.65 -2.33 6.80
CA TYR A 99 -8.05 -0.99 6.67
C TYR A 99 -7.57 -0.71 5.25
N ASN A 100 -7.06 -1.71 4.52
CA ASN A 100 -6.72 -1.56 3.10
C ASN A 100 -7.97 -1.32 2.23
N GLU A 101 -9.05 -2.06 2.48
CA GLU A 101 -10.34 -1.82 1.82
C GLU A 101 -10.83 -0.39 2.10
N SER A 102 -10.73 0.06 3.36
CA SER A 102 -11.09 1.43 3.73
C SER A 102 -10.29 2.47 2.95
N ILE A 103 -8.97 2.29 2.82
CA ILE A 103 -8.11 3.16 2.01
C ILE A 103 -8.54 3.12 0.54
N ALA A 104 -8.82 1.94 0.00
CA ALA A 104 -9.23 1.77 -1.39
C ALA A 104 -10.55 2.50 -1.70
N TYR A 105 -11.53 2.43 -0.80
CA TYR A 105 -12.81 3.12 -0.96
C TYR A 105 -12.75 4.62 -0.64
N SER A 106 -11.87 5.07 0.24
CA SER A 106 -11.85 6.47 0.68
C SER A 106 -11.49 7.45 -0.45
N GLU A 107 -11.99 8.68 -0.40
CA GLU A 107 -11.57 9.75 -1.31
C GLU A 107 -10.15 10.27 -0.97
N PRO A 108 -9.34 10.71 -1.96
CA PRO A 108 -8.10 11.44 -1.69
C PRO A 108 -8.33 12.66 -0.82
N GLY A 109 -7.49 12.83 0.21
CA GLY A 109 -7.62 13.91 1.17
C GLY A 109 -8.80 13.78 2.14
N SER A 110 -9.58 12.69 2.12
CA SER A 110 -10.69 12.55 3.07
C SER A 110 -10.20 12.17 4.48
N GLU A 111 -10.94 12.63 5.49
CA GLU A 111 -10.76 12.17 6.87
C GLU A 111 -10.86 10.64 6.97
N ALA A 112 -11.74 10.00 6.19
CA ALA A 112 -11.86 8.54 6.13
C ALA A 112 -10.53 7.87 5.77
N ARG A 113 -9.85 8.39 4.74
CA ARG A 113 -8.52 7.92 4.32
C ARG A 113 -7.48 8.14 5.41
N ALA A 114 -7.47 9.33 6.00
CA ALA A 114 -6.57 9.67 7.10
C ALA A 114 -6.69 8.70 8.27
N LEU A 115 -7.92 8.44 8.70
CA LEU A 115 -8.21 7.52 9.81
C LEU A 115 -7.82 6.08 9.46
N ALA A 116 -8.04 5.64 8.22
CA ALA A 116 -7.64 4.30 7.78
C ALA A 116 -6.12 4.12 7.80
N TYR A 117 -5.34 5.08 7.31
CA TYR A 117 -3.88 5.09 7.45
C TYR A 117 -3.44 5.13 8.92
N GLY A 118 -4.08 5.97 9.72
CA GLY A 118 -3.85 6.02 11.17
C GLY A 118 -4.09 4.67 11.85
N ASN A 119 -5.16 3.96 11.50
CA ASN A 119 -5.44 2.63 12.03
C ASN A 119 -4.46 1.58 11.50
N ARG A 120 -4.12 1.62 10.22
CA ARG A 120 -3.13 0.71 9.63
C ARG A 120 -1.74 0.86 10.27
N SER A 121 -1.33 2.07 10.63
CA SER A 121 -0.05 2.30 11.32
C SER A 121 0.04 1.59 12.68
N VAL A 122 -1.08 1.44 13.43
CA VAL A 122 -1.02 0.70 14.70
C VAL A 122 -0.82 -0.79 14.47
N VAL A 123 -1.38 -1.34 13.39
CA VAL A 123 -1.15 -2.74 13.01
C VAL A 123 0.30 -2.96 12.65
N CYS A 124 0.89 -2.07 11.82
CA CYS A 124 2.30 -2.12 11.48
C CYS A 124 3.19 -2.10 12.73
N LEU A 125 2.92 -1.20 13.68
CA LEU A 125 3.64 -1.15 14.96
C LEU A 125 3.52 -2.48 15.73
N LYS A 126 2.32 -3.07 15.83
CA LYS A 126 2.10 -4.34 16.53
C LYS A 126 2.79 -5.54 15.86
N LEU A 127 3.06 -5.45 14.56
CA LEU A 127 3.76 -6.47 13.77
C LEU A 127 5.27 -6.21 13.67
N GLY A 128 5.81 -5.16 14.30
CA GLY A 128 7.23 -4.80 14.21
C GLY A 128 7.64 -4.21 12.85
N LEU A 129 6.67 -3.77 12.03
CA LEU A 129 6.88 -3.20 10.71
C LEU A 129 7.11 -1.68 10.83
N SER A 130 8.31 -1.31 11.30
CA SER A 130 8.62 0.06 11.73
C SER A 130 8.58 1.08 10.59
N GLN A 131 9.11 0.74 9.42
CA GLN A 131 9.14 1.64 8.26
C GLN A 131 7.73 1.87 7.70
N GLU A 132 6.95 0.80 7.59
CA GLU A 132 5.56 0.83 7.14
C GLU A 132 4.69 1.64 8.11
N CYS A 133 4.94 1.53 9.40
CA CYS A 133 4.27 2.35 10.41
C CYS A 133 4.51 3.84 10.19
N LEU A 134 5.78 4.25 10.02
CA LEU A 134 6.15 5.65 9.75
C LEU A 134 5.53 6.17 8.45
N GLU A 135 5.54 5.36 7.39
CA GLU A 135 4.94 5.75 6.13
C GLU A 135 3.42 5.91 6.24
N ASN A 136 2.72 5.01 6.95
CA ASN A 136 1.29 5.19 7.22
C ASN A 136 1.01 6.44 8.06
N ILE A 137 1.87 6.79 9.01
CA ILE A 137 1.75 8.03 9.78
C ILE A 137 1.88 9.26 8.87
N ARG A 138 2.88 9.26 7.97
CA ARG A 138 3.07 10.32 6.97
C ARG A 138 1.84 10.45 6.06
N LEU A 139 1.34 9.34 5.53
CA LEU A 139 0.16 9.29 4.66
C LEU A 139 -1.12 9.74 5.38
N ALA A 140 -1.27 9.38 6.66
CA ALA A 140 -2.38 9.85 7.48
C ALA A 140 -2.38 11.39 7.56
N ARG A 141 -1.24 12.00 7.90
CA ARG A 141 -1.09 13.47 7.96
C ARG A 141 -1.38 14.14 6.62
N ALA A 142 -0.87 13.57 5.52
CA ALA A 142 -1.13 14.05 4.17
C ALA A 142 -2.59 13.91 3.71
N SER A 143 -3.41 13.14 4.44
CA SER A 143 -4.81 12.86 4.09
C SER A 143 -5.81 13.58 5.00
N ASN A 144 -5.47 14.73 5.59
CA ASN A 144 -6.34 15.48 6.52
C ASN A 144 -6.65 14.71 7.81
N TYR A 145 -5.61 14.23 8.51
CA TYR A 145 -5.80 13.58 9.80
C TYR A 145 -6.42 14.54 10.83
N PRO A 146 -7.46 14.13 11.57
CA PRO A 146 -8.14 15.03 12.50
C PRO A 146 -7.22 15.55 13.61
N ALA A 147 -7.20 16.86 13.81
CA ALA A 147 -6.43 17.50 14.88
C ALA A 147 -6.73 16.90 16.27
N ARG A 148 -8.01 16.59 16.54
CA ARG A 148 -8.48 15.96 17.79
C ARG A 148 -7.85 14.59 18.08
N LEU A 149 -7.31 13.92 17.07
CA LEU A 149 -6.67 12.61 17.19
C LEU A 149 -5.15 12.65 17.01
N MET A 150 -4.57 13.82 16.71
CA MET A 150 -3.15 13.97 16.38
C MET A 150 -2.23 13.46 17.49
N ASN A 151 -2.63 13.63 18.76
CA ASN A 151 -1.88 13.12 19.91
C ASN A 151 -1.68 11.59 19.86
N LYS A 152 -2.69 10.84 19.41
CA LYS A 152 -2.58 9.38 19.25
C LYS A 152 -1.59 9.01 18.15
N LEU A 153 -1.59 9.76 17.06
CA LEU A 153 -0.68 9.55 15.93
C LEU A 153 0.77 9.89 16.30
N ASN A 154 0.99 11.01 16.97
CA ASN A 154 2.31 11.45 17.45
C ASN A 154 2.88 10.48 18.48
N LYS A 155 2.06 9.98 19.41
CA LYS A 155 2.49 8.97 20.37
C LYS A 155 3.01 7.71 19.67
N ARG A 156 2.27 7.26 18.65
CA ARG A 156 2.67 6.10 17.85
C ARG A 156 3.98 6.32 17.08
N GLU A 157 4.19 7.53 16.55
CA GLU A 157 5.45 7.91 15.90
C GLU A 157 6.63 7.85 16.87
N GLN A 158 6.45 8.32 18.11
CA GLN A 158 7.49 8.20 19.14
C GLN A 158 7.76 6.74 19.51
N ASP A 159 6.72 5.92 19.63
CA ASP A 159 6.85 4.50 19.97
C ASP A 159 7.65 3.76 18.89
N VAL A 160 7.37 4.00 17.61
CA VAL A 160 8.08 3.32 16.53
C VAL A 160 9.53 3.80 16.37
N LYS A 161 9.81 5.09 16.62
CA LYS A 161 11.18 5.61 16.66
C LYS A 161 12.01 4.94 17.75
N ARG A 162 11.44 4.74 18.95
CA ARG A 162 12.11 3.99 20.02
C ARG A 162 12.37 2.53 19.64
N CYS A 163 11.43 1.87 18.94
CA CYS A 163 11.67 0.51 18.42
C CYS A 163 12.89 0.49 17.48
N ILE A 164 12.98 1.42 16.53
CA ILE A 164 14.11 1.52 15.60
C ILE A 164 15.44 1.76 16.33
N GLU A 165 15.45 2.66 17.31
CA GLU A 165 16.66 2.95 18.10
C GLU A 165 17.13 1.73 18.90
N ASN A 166 16.19 0.98 19.50
CA ASN A 166 16.51 -0.24 20.22
C ASN A 166 17.01 -1.35 19.28
N ASP A 167 16.38 -1.52 18.11
CA ASP A 167 16.81 -2.49 17.09
C ASP A 167 18.23 -2.16 16.57
N ALA A 168 18.54 -0.87 16.40
CA ALA A 168 19.85 -0.39 15.96
C ALA A 168 20.96 -0.60 17.01
N GLN A 169 20.61 -0.66 18.30
CA GLN A 169 21.55 -0.96 19.39
C GLN A 169 21.83 -2.47 19.54
N ILE A 170 20.90 -3.32 19.10
CA ILE A 170 21.05 -4.79 19.15
C ILE A 170 21.95 -5.32 18.03
N ILE A 171 22.06 -4.61 16.91
CA ILE A 171 23.06 -4.91 15.86
C ILE A 171 24.40 -4.30 16.31
N PRO A 172 25.41 -5.09 16.72
CA PRO A 172 26.66 -4.51 17.20
C PRO A 172 27.35 -3.78 16.05
N ARG A 173 27.82 -2.56 16.30
CA ARG A 173 28.90 -1.94 15.51
C ARG A 173 30.17 -2.79 15.64
N ARG A 174 30.25 -3.93 14.97
CA ARG A 174 31.52 -4.53 14.52
C ARG A 174 31.65 -4.09 13.07
N VAL A 175 32.63 -3.28 12.68
CA VAL A 175 34.06 -3.56 12.79
C VAL A 175 34.80 -2.23 12.97
N THR A 176 35.51 -2.04 14.09
CA THR A 176 36.67 -1.15 14.11
C THR A 176 37.86 -1.98 13.65
N HIS A 177 38.41 -1.62 12.49
CA HIS A 177 39.65 -2.17 11.96
C HIS A 177 40.76 -2.12 13.01
N THR A 178 41.42 -3.25 13.26
CA THR A 178 42.79 -3.28 13.78
C THR A 178 43.74 -3.38 12.58
N PRO A 179 44.68 -2.44 12.41
CA PRO A 179 45.76 -2.57 11.44
C PRO A 179 46.81 -3.54 12.00
N GLY A 180 47.17 -4.54 11.21
CA GLY A 180 48.36 -5.38 11.36
C GLY A 180 49.27 -5.17 10.17
#